data_AF-A0A7I8BV41-F1
#
_entry.id   AF-A0A7I8BV41-F1
#
_cell.length_a   1.000
_cell.length_b   1.000
_cell.length_c   1.000
_cell.angle_alpha   90.00
_cell.angle_beta   90.00
_cell.angle_gamma   90.00
#
_symmetry.space_group_name_H-M   'P 1'
#
loop_
_entity.id
_entity.type
_entity.pdbx_description
1 polymer ?
#
loop_
_entity_poly.entity_id
_entity_poly.type
_entity_poly.pdbx_seq_one_letter_code
_entity_poly.pdbx_strand_id
1 'polypeptide(L)' 'MYLISRLFLFLTKSYDLRVKEQNDAYLAEATDLYDLEFRMRKIDREARLRQPSWMSQH' A
#
# COMPACT_ATOMS: atom_id res chain seq x y z
N MET A 1 -19.28 9.46 20.61
CA MET A 1 -18.28 8.43 20.21
C MET A 1 -18.24 8.11 18.70
N TYR A 2 -19.02 8.75 17.83
CA TYR A 2 -18.99 8.46 16.37
C TYR A 2 -18.12 9.42 15.54
N LEU A 3 -17.88 10.63 16.03
CA LEU A 3 -17.09 11.64 15.31
C LEU A 3 -15.62 11.26 15.18
N ILE A 4 -15.03 10.75 16.27
CA ILE A 4 -13.61 10.33 16.30
C ILE A 4 -13.38 9.14 15.37
N SER A 5 -14.30 8.16 15.37
CA SER A 5 -14.23 7.01 14.46
C SER A 5 -14.29 7.43 12.99
N ARG A 6 -15.17 8.38 12.65
CA ARG A 6 -15.29 8.90 11.27
C ARG A 6 -14.05 9.71 10.84
N LEU A 7 -13.47 10.49 11.75
CA LEU A 7 -12.22 11.20 11.49
C LEU A 7 -11.07 10.21 11.25
N PHE A 8 -11.00 9.15 12.05
CA PHE A 8 -10.01 8.09 11.89
C PHE A 8 -10.16 7.37 10.55
N LEU A 9 -11.38 6.95 10.18
CA LEU A 9 -11.67 6.31 8.90
C LEU A 9 -11.36 7.22 7.70
N PHE A 10 -11.58 8.52 7.83
CA PHE A 10 -11.25 9.48 6.79
C PHE A 10 -9.73 9.67 6.66
N LEU A 11 -9.03 9.72 7.79
CA LEU A 11 -7.58 9.87 7.83
C LEU A 11 -6.85 8.62 7.32
N THR A 12 -7.31 7.42 7.70
CA THR A 12 -6.75 6.15 7.20
C THR A 12 -7.00 5.99 5.70
N LYS A 13 -8.22 6.29 5.21
CA LYS A 13 -8.49 6.29 3.76
C LYS A 13 -7.59 7.25 2.98
N SER A 14 -7.32 8.44 3.54
CA SER A 14 -6.43 9.42 2.91
C SER A 14 -4.98 8.94 2.88
N TYR A 15 -4.55 8.21 3.91
CA TYR A 15 -3.22 7.62 3.97
C TYR A 15 -3.04 6.49 2.94
N ASP A 16 -4.00 5.58 2.82
CA ASP A 16 -3.95 4.50 1.81
C ASP A 16 -3.90 5.05 0.38
N LEU A 17 -4.67 6.10 0.09
CA LEU A 17 -4.63 6.80 -1.19
C LEU A 17 -3.26 7.39 -1.49
N ARG A 18 -2.62 8.02 -0.51
CA ARG A 18 -1.27 8.58 -0.67
C ARG A 18 -0.20 7.53 -0.87
N VAL A 19 -0.29 6.41 -0.15
CA VAL A 19 0.63 5.27 -0.32
C VAL A 19 0.46 4.67 -1.72
N LYS A 20 -0.78 4.53 -2.18
CA LYS A 20 -1.08 4.06 -3.54
C LYS A 20 -0.49 5.00 -4.60
N GLU A 21 -0.70 6.31 -4.47
CA GLU A 21 -0.17 7.30 -5.43
C GLU A 21 1.36 7.27 -5.51
N GLN A 22 2.04 7.09 -4.37
CA GLN A 22 3.50 6.92 -4.34
C GLN A 22 3.94 5.62 -5.02
N ASN A 23 3.25 4.51 -4.78
CA ASN A 23 3.55 3.24 -5.42
C ASN A 23 3.32 3.31 -6.93
N ASP A 24 2.23 3.94 -7.36
CA ASP A 24 1.91 4.12 -8.78
C ASP A 24 2.97 4.99 -9.48
N ALA A 25 3.44 6.07 -8.85
CA ALA A 25 4.54 6.89 -9.35
C ALA A 25 5.87 6.11 -9.41
N TYR A 26 6.18 5.32 -8.37
CA TYR A 26 7.38 4.48 -8.31
C TYR A 26 7.39 3.38 -9.37
N LEU A 27 6.23 2.83 -9.70
CA LEU A 27 6.06 1.86 -10.79
C LEU A 27 6.11 2.53 -12.16
N ALA A 28 5.55 3.73 -12.30
CA ALA A 28 5.59 4.50 -13.55
C ALA A 28 7.00 4.94 -13.95
N GLU A 29 7.91 5.09 -12.97
CA GLU A 29 9.33 5.40 -13.20
C GLU A 29 10.16 4.16 -13.62
N ALA A 30 9.56 2.98 -13.75
CA ALA A 30 10.27 1.80 -14.23
C ALA A 30 10.72 2.00 -15.69
N THR A 31 12.02 1.81 -15.95
CA THR A 31 12.59 1.99 -17.29
C THR A 31 12.49 0.72 -18.14
N ASP A 32 12.56 -0.45 -17.50
CA ASP A 32 12.54 -1.77 -18.14
C ASP A 32 11.51 -2.70 -17.49
N LEU A 33 11.09 -3.73 -18.21
CA LEU A 33 10.17 -4.75 -17.71
C LEU A 33 10.69 -5.43 -16.43
N TYR A 34 11.98 -5.72 -16.39
CA TYR A 34 12.61 -6.37 -15.23
C TYR A 34 12.70 -5.44 -14.01
N ASP A 35 12.93 -4.14 -14.24
CA ASP A 35 12.92 -3.15 -13.17
C ASP A 35 11.50 -2.98 -12.61
N LEU A 36 10.48 -2.93 -13.49
CA LEU A 36 9.08 -2.94 -13.08
C LEU A 36 8.74 -4.18 -12.23
N GLU A 37 9.14 -5.37 -12.68
CA GLU A 37 8.88 -6.61 -11.96
C GLU A 37 9.55 -6.62 -10.58
N PHE A 38 10.81 -6.18 -10.50
CA PHE A 38 11.53 -6.06 -9.24
C PHE A 38 10.85 -5.07 -8.28
N ARG A 39 10.44 -3.91 -8.79
CA ARG A 39 9.72 -2.89 -8.01
C ARG A 39 8.37 -3.40 -7.52
N MET A 40 7.61 -4.11 -8.36
CA MET A 40 6.35 -4.76 -7.96
C MET A 40 6.57 -5.81 -6.88
N ARG A 41 7.56 -6.70 -7.03
CA ARG A 41 7.86 -7.71 -6.01
C ARG A 41 8.29 -7.08 -4.68
N LYS A 42 9.03 -5.96 -4.73
CA LYS A 42 9.41 -5.21 -3.53
C LYS A 42 8.18 -4.68 -2.80
N ILE A 43 7.25 -4.03 -3.52
CA ILE A 43 5.98 -3.55 -2.97
C ILE A 43 5.16 -4.70 -2.38
N ASP A 44 5.04 -5.83 -3.09
CA ASP A 44 4.31 -7.01 -2.60
C ASP A 44 4.91 -7.56 -1.29
N ARG A 45 6.24 -7.64 -1.21
CA ARG A 45 6.94 -8.08 0.00
C ARG A 45 6.68 -7.14 1.18
N GLU A 46 6.74 -5.83 0.96
CA GLU A 46 6.45 -4.84 1.99
C GLU A 46 4.98 -4.88 2.43
N ALA A 47 4.05 -5.04 1.49
CA ALA A 47 2.62 -5.22 1.78
C ALA A 47 2.37 -6.48 2.63
N ARG A 48 3.06 -7.57 2.33
CA ARG A 48 2.96 -8.84 3.07
C ARG A 48 3.55 -8.75 4.48
N LEU A 49 4.60 -7.94 4.69
CA LEU A 49 5.12 -7.65 6.04
C LEU A 49 4.17 -6.76 6.85
N ARG A 50 3.40 -5.90 6.16
CA ARG A 50 2.43 -5.01 6.77
C ARG A 50 1.13 -5.72 7.16
N GLN A 51 0.76 -6.77 6.42
CA GLN A 51 -0.34 -7.66 6.78
C GLN A 51 0.10 -8.58 7.92
N PRO A 52 -0.54 -8.50 9.09
CA PRO A 52 -0.24 -9.41 10.19
C PRO A 52 -0.48 -10.86 9.76
N SER A 53 0.39 -11.78 10.18
CA SER A 53 0.29 -13.22 9.84
C SER A 53 -1.05 -13.86 10.21
N TRP A 54 -1.77 -13.30 11.18
CA TRP A 54 -3.11 -13.72 11.58
C TRP A 54 -4.24 -13.28 10.63
N MET A 55 -4.02 -12.28 9.77
CA MET A 55 -4.97 -11.88 8.71
C MET A 55 -4.85 -12.75 7.45
N SER A 56 -3.82 -13.58 7.35
CA SER A 56 -3.60 -14.50 6.22
C SER A 56 -4.39 -15.81 6.32
N GLN A 57 -5.17 -16.03 7.37
CA GLN A 57 -6.07 -17.18 7.48
C GLN A 57 -7.47 -16.82 6.97
N HIS A 58 -7.66 -16.87 5.65
CA HIS A 58 -9.00 -16.97 5.06
C HIS A 58 -8.97 -17.68 3.71
#